data_AF-D3DF68-F1
#
_entry.id   AF-D3DF68-F1
#
_cell.length_a   1.000
_cell.length_b   1.000
_cell.length_c   1.000
_cell.angle_alpha   90.00
_cell.angle_beta   90.00
_cell.angle_gamma   90.00
#
_symmetry.space_group_name_H-M   'P 1'
#
loop_
_entity.id
_entity.type
_entity.pdbx_description
1 polymer ?
#
loop_
_entity_poly.entity_id
_entity_poly.type
_entity_poly.pdbx_seq_one_letter_code
_entity_poly.pdbx_strand_id
1 'polypeptide(L)'
;MVKRAVIILLFPFVLVLFCVRLAFTEFFVEWEYSKKNFPEDRWGLSKDVRLHIAKLGLRAVLSDEGMREFKASGFFSSREIKHMEDVKRFLSIIFPAFYLLSAILFALLISLGSLKETGRMLMLGGLLVDVIAFVFFSLSLIDYNWLFVNFHNLVFDPYSWRFRDYDMLLRVYPMKFWFDATVSVIVLTLILAAILQAVGFLLVKINRN
;
A
#
# COMPACT_ATOMS: atom_id res chain seq x y z
N MET A 1 -0.29 19.69 24.12
CA MET A 1 0.55 18.48 24.10
C MET A 1 -0.12 17.34 23.33
N VAL A 2 -1.33 16.91 23.73
CA VAL A 2 -2.11 15.83 23.09
C VAL A 2 -2.21 15.98 21.56
N LYS A 3 -2.64 17.15 21.08
CA LYS A 3 -2.78 17.44 19.66
C LYS A 3 -1.51 17.17 18.82
N ARG A 4 -0.36 17.58 19.33
CA ARG A 4 0.94 17.40 18.64
C ARG A 4 1.31 15.93 18.53
N ALA A 5 1.08 15.17 19.61
CA ALA A 5 1.28 13.73 19.61
C ALA A 5 0.35 13.02 18.62
N VAL A 6 -0.94 13.39 18.59
CA VAL A 6 -1.89 12.83 17.61
C VAL A 6 -1.45 13.10 16.18
N ILE A 7 -1.04 14.34 15.86
CA ILE A 7 -0.52 14.68 14.54
C ILE A 7 0.64 13.76 14.17
N ILE A 8 1.68 13.67 15.02
CA ILE A 8 2.87 12.83 14.77
C ILE A 8 2.48 11.37 14.56
N LEU A 9 1.57 10.83 15.37
CA LEU A 9 1.11 9.44 15.25
C LEU A 9 0.28 9.16 14.01
N LEU A 10 -0.41 10.16 13.44
CA LEU A 10 -1.19 10.00 12.21
C LEU A 10 -0.33 10.01 10.94
N PHE A 11 0.85 10.62 10.95
CA PHE A 11 1.73 10.70 9.77
C PHE A 11 2.03 9.35 9.13
N PRO A 12 2.49 8.32 9.88
CA PRO A 12 2.75 6.99 9.30
C PRO A 12 1.54 6.39 8.60
N PHE A 13 0.36 6.46 9.21
CA PHE A 13 -0.85 5.90 8.62
C PHE A 13 -1.24 6.63 7.33
N VAL A 14 -1.23 7.97 7.34
CA VAL A 14 -1.65 8.76 6.18
C VAL A 14 -0.67 8.57 5.01
N LEU A 15 0.65 8.68 5.25
CA LEU A 15 1.64 8.58 4.18
C LEU A 15 1.72 7.18 3.58
N VAL A 16 1.74 6.15 4.43
CA VAL A 16 1.81 4.75 3.96
C VAL A 16 0.53 4.40 3.21
N LEU A 17 -0.65 4.70 3.75
CA LEU A 17 -1.92 4.36 3.09
C LEU A 17 -2.13 5.14 1.79
N PHE A 18 -1.62 6.37 1.68
CA PHE A 18 -1.58 7.09 0.41
C PHE A 18 -0.74 6.34 -0.62
N CYS A 19 0.47 5.90 -0.26
CA CYS A 19 1.34 5.14 -1.17
C CYS A 19 0.74 3.76 -1.53
N VAL A 20 0.11 3.08 -0.57
CA VAL A 20 -0.64 1.84 -0.84
C VAL A 20 -1.78 2.12 -1.83
N ARG A 21 -2.53 3.22 -1.66
CA ARG A 21 -3.62 3.58 -2.57
C ARG A 21 -3.13 3.77 -4.01
N LEU A 22 -1.93 4.31 -4.20
CA LEU A 22 -1.28 4.42 -5.51
C LEU A 22 -0.90 3.05 -6.11
N ALA A 23 -0.47 2.10 -5.28
CA ALA A 23 -0.18 0.73 -5.71
C ALA A 23 -1.44 -0.03 -6.16
N PHE A 24 -2.62 0.35 -5.64
CA PHE A 24 -3.93 -0.16 -6.10
C PHE A 24 -4.49 0.65 -7.28
N THR A 25 -3.70 0.80 -8.35
CA THR A 25 -4.10 1.44 -9.61
C THR A 25 -3.69 0.57 -10.79
N GLU A 26 -4.42 0.64 -11.92
CA GLU A 26 -4.02 -0.09 -13.13
C GLU A 26 -2.64 0.35 -13.61
N PHE A 27 -2.31 1.64 -13.49
CA PHE A 27 -1.00 2.18 -13.82
C PHE A 27 0.13 1.44 -13.06
N PHE A 28 -0.03 1.21 -11.75
CA PHE A 28 0.98 0.49 -10.98
C PHE A 28 1.13 -0.95 -11.47
N VAL A 29 0.01 -1.65 -11.74
CA VAL A 29 0.04 -3.02 -12.26
C VAL A 29 0.71 -3.08 -13.63
N GLU A 30 0.38 -2.17 -14.53
CA GLU A 30 1.01 -2.05 -15.85
C GLU A 30 2.50 -1.76 -15.75
N TRP A 31 2.89 -0.81 -14.89
CA TRP A 31 4.28 -0.45 -14.65
C TRP A 31 5.07 -1.64 -14.12
N GLU A 32 4.54 -2.36 -13.14
CA GLU A 32 5.17 -3.55 -12.57
C GLU A 32 5.34 -4.64 -13.64
N TYR A 33 4.28 -4.91 -14.41
CA TYR A 33 4.36 -5.83 -15.53
C TYR A 33 5.38 -5.36 -16.56
N SER A 34 5.50 -4.07 -16.86
CA SER A 34 6.43 -3.56 -17.89
C SER A 34 7.90 -3.86 -17.61
N LYS A 35 8.28 -4.16 -16.36
CA LYS A 35 9.66 -4.42 -15.95
C LYS A 35 10.27 -5.59 -16.73
N LYS A 36 11.55 -5.42 -17.11
CA LYS A 36 12.33 -6.46 -17.81
C LYS A 36 12.51 -7.73 -16.98
N ASN A 37 12.56 -7.59 -15.66
CA ASN A 37 12.74 -8.69 -14.72
C ASN A 37 11.42 -9.21 -14.12
N PHE A 38 10.26 -8.83 -14.68
CA PHE A 38 8.99 -9.43 -14.26
C PHE A 38 8.99 -10.93 -14.60
N PRO A 39 8.68 -11.84 -13.66
CA PRO A 39 8.86 -13.27 -13.89
C PRO A 39 7.95 -13.79 -14.99
N GLU A 40 8.45 -14.71 -15.83
CA GLU A 40 7.62 -15.48 -16.75
C GLU A 40 6.69 -16.44 -16.00
N ASP A 41 5.57 -16.83 -16.63
CA ASP A 41 4.67 -17.82 -16.04
C ASP A 41 5.20 -19.22 -16.31
N ARG A 42 5.40 -19.98 -15.23
CA ARG A 42 5.90 -21.36 -15.28
C ARG A 42 4.95 -22.32 -16.02
N TRP A 43 3.71 -21.90 -16.22
CA TRP A 43 2.63 -22.68 -16.82
C TRP A 43 2.18 -22.16 -18.19
N GLY A 44 2.96 -21.27 -18.82
CA GLY A 44 2.83 -20.92 -20.23
C GLY A 44 1.87 -19.78 -20.59
N LEU A 45 1.30 -19.04 -19.64
CA LEU A 45 0.54 -17.83 -19.98
C LEU A 45 1.47 -16.73 -20.48
N SER A 46 1.07 -16.09 -21.57
CA SER A 46 1.73 -14.88 -22.03
C SER A 46 1.57 -13.74 -21.04
N LYS A 47 2.52 -12.81 -21.06
CA LYS A 47 2.52 -11.62 -20.21
C LYS A 47 1.26 -10.77 -20.37
N ASP A 48 0.76 -10.62 -21.60
CA ASP A 48 -0.43 -9.81 -21.89
C ASP A 48 -1.71 -10.43 -21.33
N VAL A 49 -1.85 -11.76 -21.42
CA VAL A 49 -2.98 -12.48 -20.82
C VAL A 49 -2.94 -12.35 -19.30
N ARG A 50 -1.75 -12.49 -18.69
CA ARG A 50 -1.59 -12.32 -17.24
C ARG A 50 -1.89 -10.91 -16.79
N LEU A 51 -1.45 -9.89 -17.53
CA LEU A 51 -1.76 -8.50 -17.24
C LEU A 51 -3.27 -8.23 -17.30
N HIS A 52 -3.96 -8.78 -18.31
CA HIS A 52 -5.41 -8.67 -18.41
C HIS A 52 -6.12 -9.26 -17.17
N ILE A 53 -5.73 -10.47 -16.77
CA ILE A 53 -6.29 -11.17 -15.60
C ILE A 53 -5.90 -10.46 -14.28
N ALA A 54 -4.69 -9.93 -14.17
CA ALA A 54 -4.26 -9.13 -13.02
C ALA A 54 -5.12 -7.88 -12.87
N LYS A 55 -5.41 -7.15 -13.96
CA LYS A 55 -6.30 -5.99 -13.91
C LYS A 55 -7.73 -6.37 -13.50
N LEU A 56 -8.22 -7.54 -13.93
CA LEU A 56 -9.50 -8.06 -13.46
C LEU A 56 -9.49 -8.29 -11.94
N GLY A 57 -8.42 -8.88 -11.40
CA GLY A 57 -8.23 -9.02 -9.94
C GLY A 57 -8.21 -7.68 -9.21
N LEU A 58 -7.49 -6.69 -9.74
CA LEU A 58 -7.46 -5.34 -9.18
C LEU A 58 -8.87 -4.71 -9.15
N ARG A 59 -9.63 -4.78 -10.24
CA ARG A 59 -11.00 -4.25 -10.28
C ARG A 59 -11.90 -4.97 -9.27
N ALA A 60 -11.70 -6.28 -9.08
CA ALA A 60 -12.46 -7.08 -8.13
C ALA A 60 -12.39 -6.55 -6.69
N VAL A 61 -11.20 -6.18 -6.24
CA VAL A 61 -10.99 -5.69 -4.87
C VAL A 61 -11.39 -4.23 -4.69
N LEU A 62 -11.63 -3.49 -5.78
CA LEU A 62 -11.98 -2.07 -5.77
C LEU A 62 -13.47 -1.79 -6.00
N SER A 63 -14.24 -2.68 -6.63
CA SER A 63 -15.67 -2.45 -6.91
C SER A 63 -16.50 -3.73 -6.87
N ASP A 64 -17.81 -3.60 -6.64
CA ASP A 64 -18.72 -4.75 -6.62
C ASP A 64 -18.93 -5.32 -8.02
N GLU A 65 -18.97 -4.44 -9.01
CA GLU A 65 -19.01 -4.82 -10.42
C GLU A 65 -17.78 -5.62 -10.84
N GLY A 66 -16.57 -5.15 -10.49
CA GLY A 66 -15.35 -5.89 -10.75
C GLY A 66 -15.34 -7.26 -10.08
N MET A 67 -15.91 -7.38 -8.87
CA MET A 67 -16.00 -8.67 -8.18
C MET A 67 -16.98 -9.62 -8.89
N ARG A 68 -18.07 -9.11 -9.47
CA ARG A 68 -18.98 -9.92 -10.29
C ARG A 68 -18.29 -10.43 -11.56
N GLU A 69 -17.58 -9.55 -12.28
CA GLU A 69 -16.81 -9.93 -13.47
C GLU A 69 -15.73 -10.96 -13.16
N PHE A 70 -14.99 -10.76 -12.05
CA PHE A 70 -13.95 -11.66 -11.58
C PHE A 70 -14.48 -13.08 -11.36
N LYS A 71 -15.61 -13.21 -10.67
CA LYS A 71 -16.28 -14.50 -10.44
C LYS A 71 -16.80 -15.12 -11.74
N ALA A 72 -17.37 -14.32 -12.62
CA ALA A 72 -17.94 -14.79 -13.89
C ALA A 72 -16.87 -15.24 -14.90
N SER A 73 -15.61 -14.82 -14.74
CA SER A 73 -14.52 -15.15 -15.66
C SER A 73 -14.18 -16.65 -15.75
N GLY A 74 -14.47 -17.42 -14.71
CA GLY A 74 -14.14 -18.85 -14.64
C GLY A 74 -12.64 -19.16 -14.48
N PHE A 75 -11.77 -18.16 -14.32
CA PHE A 75 -10.32 -18.38 -14.19
C PHE A 75 -9.87 -18.82 -12.80
N PHE A 76 -10.68 -18.55 -11.77
CA PHE A 76 -10.29 -18.64 -10.37
C PHE A 76 -11.06 -19.75 -9.66
N SER A 77 -10.37 -20.47 -8.79
CA SER A 77 -11.00 -21.42 -7.87
C SER A 77 -11.87 -20.72 -6.84
N SER A 78 -12.76 -21.49 -6.20
CA SER A 78 -13.58 -20.98 -5.09
C SER A 78 -12.75 -20.40 -3.94
N ARG A 79 -11.55 -20.94 -3.70
CA ARG A 79 -10.62 -20.45 -2.68
C ARG A 79 -10.03 -19.09 -3.05
N GLU A 80 -9.58 -18.93 -4.29
CA GLU A 80 -9.04 -17.66 -4.79
C GLU A 80 -10.09 -16.55 -4.77
N ILE A 81 -11.33 -16.89 -5.16
CA ILE A 81 -12.48 -15.99 -5.05
C ILE A 81 -12.68 -15.55 -3.59
N LYS A 82 -12.69 -16.51 -2.65
CA LYS A 82 -12.86 -16.22 -1.23
C LYS A 82 -11.77 -15.28 -0.70
N HIS A 83 -10.52 -15.49 -1.09
CA HIS A 83 -9.42 -14.58 -0.72
C HIS A 83 -9.64 -13.16 -1.25
N MET A 84 -10.02 -13.02 -2.52
CA MET A 84 -10.25 -11.71 -3.14
C MET A 84 -11.44 -10.98 -2.50
N GLU A 85 -12.45 -11.70 -2.02
CA GLU A 85 -13.51 -11.12 -1.19
C GLU A 85 -13.00 -10.61 0.17
N ASP A 86 -12.12 -11.38 0.84
CA ASP A 86 -11.50 -10.96 2.10
C ASP A 86 -10.63 -9.70 1.88
N VAL A 87 -9.84 -9.66 0.81
CA VAL A 87 -9.03 -8.49 0.42
C VAL A 87 -9.94 -7.28 0.13
N LYS A 88 -11.01 -7.46 -0.64
CA LYS A 88 -12.00 -6.41 -0.92
C LYS A 88 -12.58 -5.84 0.37
N ARG A 89 -12.99 -6.69 1.31
CA ARG A 89 -13.53 -6.27 2.61
C ARG A 89 -12.50 -5.51 3.44
N PHE A 90 -11.24 -5.95 3.41
CA PHE A 90 -10.15 -5.24 4.07
C PHE A 90 -9.97 -3.84 3.48
N LEU A 91 -9.87 -3.73 2.15
CA LEU A 91 -9.69 -2.44 1.47
C LEU A 91 -10.90 -1.52 1.62
N SER A 92 -12.12 -2.06 1.69
CA SER A 92 -13.34 -1.27 1.92
C SER A 92 -13.39 -0.63 3.30
N ILE A 93 -12.56 -1.07 4.24
CA ILE A 93 -12.37 -0.42 5.55
C ILE A 93 -11.16 0.52 5.51
N ILE A 94 -10.03 0.02 4.99
CA ILE A 94 -8.75 0.74 5.03
C ILE A 94 -8.78 2.02 4.20
N PHE A 95 -9.36 2.02 2.99
CA PHE A 95 -9.38 3.23 2.15
C PHE A 95 -10.29 4.34 2.70
N PRO A 96 -11.53 4.07 3.15
CA PRO A 96 -12.31 5.08 3.86
C PRO A 96 -11.62 5.61 5.12
N ALA A 97 -11.00 4.73 5.92
CA ALA A 97 -10.22 5.14 7.08
C ALA A 97 -9.05 6.06 6.69
N PHE A 98 -8.32 5.75 5.62
CA PHE A 98 -7.28 6.62 5.08
C PHE A 98 -7.80 8.03 4.76
N TYR A 99 -8.92 8.16 4.06
CA TYR A 99 -9.50 9.47 3.73
C TYR A 99 -9.90 10.25 4.99
N LEU A 100 -10.52 9.58 5.97
CA LEU A 100 -10.90 10.18 7.24
C LEU A 100 -9.68 10.64 8.05
N LEU A 101 -8.67 9.79 8.20
CA LEU A 101 -7.44 10.12 8.93
C LEU A 101 -6.67 11.25 8.26
N SER A 102 -6.68 11.31 6.92
CA SER A 102 -6.08 12.41 6.16
C SER A 102 -6.79 13.74 6.43
N ALA A 103 -8.12 13.74 6.45
CA ALA A 103 -8.91 14.93 6.77
C ALA A 103 -8.67 15.39 8.22
N ILE A 104 -8.62 14.46 9.18
CA ILE A 104 -8.29 14.76 10.58
C ILE A 104 -6.88 15.35 10.69
N LEU A 105 -5.87 14.72 10.07
CA LEU A 105 -4.49 15.21 10.07
C LEU A 105 -4.42 16.65 9.54
N PHE A 106 -5.07 16.92 8.40
CA PHE A 106 -5.09 18.25 7.80
C PHE A 106 -5.78 19.29 8.69
N ALA A 107 -6.94 18.96 9.26
CA ALA A 107 -7.65 19.84 10.21
C ALA A 107 -6.82 20.12 11.48
N LEU A 108 -6.11 19.12 12.00
CA LEU A 108 -5.23 19.28 13.16
C LEU A 108 -4.02 20.17 12.82
N LEU A 109 -3.41 20.03 11.64
CA LEU A 109 -2.32 20.88 11.17
C LEU A 109 -2.77 22.33 11.00
N ILE A 110 -3.93 22.59 10.39
CA ILE A 110 -4.48 23.95 10.24
C ILE A 110 -4.73 24.58 11.61
N SER A 111 -5.39 23.84 12.50
CA SER A 111 -5.77 24.37 13.81
C SER A 111 -4.58 24.64 14.73
N LEU A 112 -3.33 24.31 14.34
CA LEU A 112 -2.14 24.75 15.09
C LEU A 112 -1.98 26.27 15.04
N GLY A 113 -2.51 26.93 14.01
CA GLY A 113 -2.49 28.40 13.88
C GLY A 113 -1.08 29.01 13.78
N SER A 114 -0.05 28.19 13.63
CA SER A 114 1.34 28.62 13.58
C SER A 114 2.10 27.81 12.54
N LEU A 115 2.56 28.47 11.47
CA LEU A 115 3.38 27.85 10.43
C LEU A 115 4.66 27.23 10.98
N LYS A 116 5.25 27.85 12.02
CA LYS A 116 6.41 27.33 12.72
C LYS A 116 6.11 26.03 13.46
N GLU A 117 4.96 25.92 14.12
CA GLU A 117 4.54 24.67 14.76
C GLU A 117 4.20 23.59 13.73
N THR A 118 3.48 23.95 12.67
CA THR A 118 3.19 23.04 11.55
C THR A 118 4.48 22.49 10.96
N GLY A 119 5.49 23.34 10.72
CA GLY A 119 6.79 22.91 10.22
C GLY A 119 7.50 21.92 11.16
N ARG A 120 7.45 22.15 12.47
CA ARG A 120 7.98 21.19 13.45
C ARG A 120 7.24 19.85 13.42
N MET A 121 5.92 19.86 13.27
CA MET A 121 5.13 18.63 13.21
C MET A 121 5.38 17.84 11.93
N LEU A 122 5.57 18.52 10.79
CA LEU A 122 5.99 17.87 9.53
C LEU A 122 7.35 17.20 9.67
N MET A 123 8.30 17.87 10.33
CA MET A 123 9.64 17.30 10.57
C MET A 123 9.61 16.09 11.51
N LEU A 124 8.93 16.20 12.65
CA LEU A 124 8.85 15.11 13.64
C LEU A 124 7.99 13.94 13.15
N GLY A 125 6.88 14.22 12.48
CA GLY A 125 6.05 13.21 11.83
C GLY A 125 6.81 12.47 10.75
N GLY A 126 7.51 13.20 9.88
CA GLY A 126 8.38 12.62 8.85
C GLY A 126 9.48 11.73 9.42
N LEU A 127 10.15 12.15 10.50
CA LEU A 127 11.16 11.32 11.18
C LEU A 127 10.58 10.00 11.70
N LEU A 128 9.37 10.03 12.29
CA LEU A 128 8.70 8.79 12.72
C LEU A 128 8.38 7.88 11.53
N VAL A 129 7.94 8.45 10.41
CA VAL A 129 7.72 7.70 9.17
C VAL A 129 9.01 7.05 8.69
N ASP A 130 10.12 7.79 8.67
CA ASP A 130 11.41 7.26 8.24
C ASP A 130 11.82 6.05 9.09
N VAL A 131 11.76 6.17 10.42
CA VAL A 131 12.12 5.07 11.34
C VAL A 131 11.29 3.82 11.05
N ILE A 132 9.97 3.96 10.95
CA ILE A 132 9.08 2.81 10.68
C ILE A 132 9.36 2.24 9.28
N ALA A 133 9.47 3.09 8.26
CA ALA A 133 9.71 2.69 6.89
C ALA A 133 11.05 1.95 6.75
N PHE A 134 12.13 2.41 7.40
CA PHE A 134 13.42 1.73 7.39
C PHE A 134 13.38 0.35 8.05
N VAL A 135 12.62 0.19 9.13
CA VAL A 135 12.42 -1.13 9.77
C VAL A 135 11.74 -2.09 8.79
N PHE A 136 10.62 -1.69 8.18
CA PHE A 136 9.90 -2.54 7.22
C PHE A 136 10.69 -2.77 5.93
N PHE A 137 11.49 -1.79 5.49
CA PHE A 137 12.40 -1.95 4.35
C PHE A 137 13.43 -3.04 4.64
N SER A 138 14.09 -2.95 5.79
CA SER A 138 15.12 -3.91 6.20
C SER A 138 14.53 -5.32 6.35
N LEU A 139 13.37 -5.45 6.98
CA LEU A 139 12.67 -6.74 7.10
C LEU A 139 12.30 -7.33 5.73
N SER A 140 11.83 -6.48 4.80
CA SER A 140 11.51 -6.92 3.43
C SER A 140 12.73 -7.47 2.69
N LEU A 141 13.92 -6.91 2.94
CA LEU A 141 15.17 -7.39 2.32
C LEU A 141 15.73 -8.65 2.98
N ILE A 142 15.49 -8.85 4.28
CA ILE A 142 15.99 -10.01 5.02
C ILE A 142 15.14 -11.26 4.73
N ASP A 143 13.81 -11.15 4.91
CA ASP A 143 12.89 -12.27 4.70
C ASP A 143 11.48 -11.76 4.33
N TYR A 144 11.29 -11.50 3.04
CA TYR A 144 10.00 -11.09 2.53
C TYR A 144 8.93 -12.19 2.68
N ASN A 145 9.29 -13.47 2.61
CA ASN A 145 8.33 -14.56 2.76
C ASN A 145 7.75 -14.56 4.17
N TRP A 146 8.60 -14.41 5.19
CA TRP A 146 8.15 -14.30 6.56
C TRP A 146 7.22 -13.09 6.75
N LEU A 147 7.59 -11.93 6.20
CA LEU A 147 6.76 -10.72 6.28
C LEU A 147 5.39 -10.92 5.61
N PHE A 148 5.39 -11.47 4.40
CA PHE A 148 4.18 -11.78 3.62
C PHE A 148 3.26 -12.73 4.40
N VAL A 149 3.78 -13.85 4.90
CA VAL A 149 3.00 -14.85 5.62
C VAL A 149 2.41 -14.29 6.92
N ASN A 150 3.19 -13.53 7.70
CA ASN A 150 2.70 -12.96 8.96
C ASN A 150 1.64 -11.89 8.73
N PHE A 151 1.81 -11.03 7.73
CA PHE A 151 0.76 -10.09 7.33
C PHE A 151 -0.54 -10.84 6.97
N HIS A 152 -0.45 -11.87 6.13
CA HIS A 152 -1.64 -12.60 5.70
C HIS A 152 -2.31 -13.37 6.85
N ASN A 153 -1.55 -13.99 7.75
CA ASN A 153 -2.09 -14.65 8.95
C ASN A 153 -2.76 -13.66 9.92
N LEU A 154 -2.30 -12.41 9.98
CA LEU A 154 -2.87 -11.38 10.85
C LEU A 154 -4.18 -10.81 10.29
N VAL A 155 -4.27 -10.67 8.97
CA VAL A 155 -5.37 -9.93 8.31
C VAL A 155 -6.44 -10.85 7.73
N PHE A 156 -6.08 -12.04 7.28
CA PHE A 156 -6.97 -12.93 6.52
C PHE A 156 -7.17 -14.29 7.20
N ASP A 157 -8.24 -14.96 6.80
CA ASP A 157 -8.50 -16.34 7.22
C ASP A 157 -7.32 -17.25 6.78
N PRO A 158 -6.74 -18.06 7.68
CA PRO A 158 -5.59 -18.92 7.37
C PRO A 158 -5.81 -19.88 6.19
N TYR A 159 -7.07 -20.19 5.86
CA TYR A 159 -7.42 -21.12 4.79
C TYR A 159 -7.80 -20.42 3.48
N SER A 160 -7.96 -19.08 3.45
CA SER A 160 -8.37 -18.37 2.24
C SER A 160 -7.19 -18.00 1.34
N TRP A 161 -6.02 -17.65 1.88
CA TRP A 161 -4.92 -17.07 1.09
C TRP A 161 -3.82 -18.05 0.65
N ARG A 162 -3.87 -19.32 1.07
CA ARG A 162 -2.85 -20.34 0.72
C ARG A 162 -3.24 -21.11 -0.55
N PHE A 163 -2.46 -20.90 -1.60
CA PHE A 163 -2.70 -21.41 -2.94
C PHE A 163 -1.70 -22.48 -3.38
N ARG A 164 -2.06 -23.23 -4.42
CA ARG A 164 -1.16 -24.11 -5.15
C ARG A 164 -0.38 -23.31 -6.20
N ASP A 165 0.81 -23.77 -6.56
CA ASP A 165 1.70 -23.07 -7.52
C ASP A 165 1.08 -22.80 -8.91
N TYR A 166 0.00 -23.50 -9.28
CA TYR A 166 -0.71 -23.36 -10.55
C TYR A 166 -2.02 -22.56 -10.45
N ASP A 167 -2.43 -22.16 -9.24
CA ASP A 167 -3.61 -21.33 -9.05
C ASP A 167 -3.38 -19.96 -9.70
N MET A 168 -4.42 -19.42 -10.34
CA MET A 168 -4.33 -18.26 -11.22
C MET A 168 -3.80 -17.00 -10.50
N LEU A 169 -4.20 -16.76 -9.25
CA LEU A 169 -3.74 -15.62 -8.45
C LEU A 169 -2.22 -15.61 -8.27
N LEU A 170 -1.57 -16.76 -8.02
CA LEU A 170 -0.10 -16.81 -7.92
C LEU A 170 0.57 -16.61 -9.28
N ARG A 171 -0.12 -16.98 -10.37
CA ARG A 171 0.39 -16.78 -11.73
C ARG A 171 0.32 -15.32 -12.15
N VAL A 172 -0.71 -14.57 -11.74
CA VAL A 172 -0.87 -13.15 -12.11
C VAL A 172 -0.29 -12.17 -11.08
N TYR A 173 -0.14 -12.60 -9.83
CA TYR A 173 0.55 -11.86 -8.77
C TYR A 173 1.63 -12.73 -8.12
N PRO A 174 2.72 -13.03 -8.84
CA PRO A 174 3.82 -13.82 -8.28
C PRO A 174 4.44 -13.10 -7.07
N MET A 175 5.14 -13.82 -6.19
CA MET A 175 5.78 -13.23 -5.00
C MET A 175 6.64 -11.98 -5.32
N LYS A 176 7.29 -11.97 -6.48
CA LYS A 176 8.04 -10.79 -6.94
C LYS A 176 7.17 -9.54 -7.13
N PHE A 177 5.94 -9.68 -7.64
CA PHE A 177 5.00 -8.56 -7.76
C PHE A 177 4.75 -7.92 -6.39
N TRP A 178 4.47 -8.74 -5.37
CA TRP A 178 4.16 -8.24 -4.02
C TRP A 178 5.39 -7.65 -3.34
N PHE A 179 6.57 -8.26 -3.51
CA PHE A 179 7.83 -7.70 -3.04
C PHE A 179 8.11 -6.33 -3.65
N ASP A 180 8.06 -6.22 -4.98
CA ASP A 180 8.29 -4.97 -5.70
C ASP A 180 7.24 -3.91 -5.31
N ALA A 181 5.98 -4.29 -5.10
CA ALA A 181 4.93 -3.40 -4.60
C ALA A 181 5.21 -2.90 -3.19
N THR A 182 5.62 -3.78 -2.27
CA THR A 182 5.97 -3.43 -0.89
C THR A 182 7.14 -2.45 -0.86
N VAL A 183 8.20 -2.76 -1.61
CA VAL A 183 9.38 -1.89 -1.73
C VAL A 183 9.00 -0.54 -2.35
N SER A 184 8.18 -0.53 -3.40
CA SER A 184 7.74 0.71 -4.05
C SER A 184 6.94 1.60 -3.09
N VAL A 185 6.02 1.02 -2.31
CA VAL A 185 5.26 1.75 -1.27
C VAL A 185 6.21 2.37 -0.24
N ILE A 186 7.21 1.62 0.23
CA ILE A 186 8.18 2.11 1.22
C ILE A 186 9.04 3.24 0.65
N VAL A 187 9.58 3.07 -0.56
CA VAL A 187 10.41 4.09 -1.22
C VAL A 187 9.61 5.38 -1.46
N LEU A 188 8.39 5.27 -1.98
CA LEU A 188 7.51 6.44 -2.17
C LEU A 188 7.18 7.12 -0.84
N THR A 189 6.95 6.34 0.21
CA THR A 189 6.70 6.86 1.56
C THR A 189 7.88 7.67 2.08
N LEU A 190 9.12 7.16 1.93
CA LEU A 190 10.35 7.86 2.32
C LEU A 190 10.55 9.15 1.51
N ILE A 191 10.29 9.13 0.19
CA ILE A 191 10.37 10.32 -0.66
C ILE A 191 9.38 11.39 -0.19
N LEU A 192 8.12 11.01 0.07
CA LEU A 192 7.10 11.95 0.55
C LEU A 192 7.44 12.48 1.95
N ALA A 193 7.93 11.63 2.85
CA ALA A 193 8.38 12.05 4.17
C ALA A 193 9.51 13.08 4.06
N ALA A 194 10.52 12.85 3.20
CA ALA A 194 11.61 13.79 2.96
C ALA A 194 11.11 15.14 2.42
N ILE A 195 10.15 15.13 1.48
CA ILE A 195 9.52 16.34 0.95
C ILE A 195 8.81 17.12 2.07
N LEU A 196 8.00 16.44 2.90
CA LEU A 196 7.29 17.09 4.00
C LEU A 196 8.25 17.64 5.06
N GLN A 197 9.35 16.94 5.34
CA GLN A 197 10.40 17.44 6.24
C GLN A 197 11.09 18.69 5.67
N ALA A 198 11.40 18.71 4.37
CA ALA A 198 11.97 19.88 3.71
C ALA A 198 11.02 21.08 3.75
N VAL A 199 9.74 20.88 3.46
CA VAL A 199 8.70 21.91 3.61
C VAL A 199 8.63 22.38 5.07
N GLY A 200 8.65 21.44 6.02
CA GLY A 200 8.61 21.76 7.45
C GLY A 200 9.81 22.60 7.90
N PHE A 201 11.00 22.27 7.42
CA PHE A 201 12.22 23.05 7.67
C PHE A 201 12.11 24.48 7.13
N LEU A 202 11.61 24.66 5.89
CA LEU A 202 11.40 25.98 5.30
C LEU A 202 10.39 26.80 6.11
N LEU A 203 9.27 26.21 6.54
CA LEU A 203 8.26 26.88 7.37
C LEU A 203 8.84 27.34 8.72
N VAL A 204 9.70 26.53 9.35
CA VAL A 204 10.38 26.91 10.60
C VAL A 204 11.41 28.02 10.36
N LYS A 205 12.14 27.97 9.25
CA LYS A 205 13.20 28.93 8.92
C LYS A 205 12.64 30.31 8.57
N ILE A 206 11.57 30.38 7.76
CA ILE A 206 10.97 31.65 7.33
C ILE A 206 10.32 32.38 8.51
N ASN A 207 9.68 31.65 9.44
CA ASN A 207 9.04 32.22 10.64
C ASN A 207 9.99 32.34 11.85
N ARG A 208 11.31 32.37 11.60
CA ARG A 208 12.34 32.71 12.60
C ARG A 208 12.86 34.14 12.43
N ASN A 209 12.64 34.74 11.27
CA ASN A 209 12.85 36.16 10.99
C ASN A 209 11.54 36.92 11.26
#